data_AF-A0A937UUR2-F1
#
_entry.id   AF-A0A937UUR2-F1
#
_cell.length_a   1.000
_cell.length_b   1.000
_cell.length_c   1.000
_cell.angle_alpha   90.00
_cell.angle_beta   90.00
_cell.angle_gamma   90.00
#
_symmetry.space_group_name_H-M   'P 1'
#
loop_
_entity.id
_entity.type
_entity.pdbx_description
1 polymer ?
#
loop_
_entity_poly.entity_id
_entity_poly.type
_entity_poly.pdbx_seq_one_letter_code
_entity_poly.pdbx_strand_id
1 'polypeptide(L)' 'MSSGGVADGSSGPPAADEPVAGPWLACPWCSGIVPLAHLVPSDEELGAWGAVCDGCGRRVSFLPPEEP' A
#
# COMPACT_ATOMS: atom_id res chain seq x y z
N MET A 1 19.54 -48.23 -2.26
CA MET A 1 18.21 -47.60 -2.20
C MET A 1 18.38 -46.10 -2.39
N SER A 2 18.39 -45.68 -3.66
CA SER A 2 18.36 -44.28 -4.05
C SER A 2 16.91 -43.95 -4.40
N SER A 3 16.32 -42.93 -3.77
CA SER A 3 15.20 -42.11 -4.27
C SER A 3 14.58 -41.34 -3.11
N GLY A 4 14.49 -40.02 -3.23
CA GLY A 4 13.79 -39.17 -2.28
C GLY A 4 14.10 -37.71 -2.54
N GLY A 5 13.83 -37.27 -3.77
CA GLY A 5 14.08 -35.90 -4.22
C GLY A 5 13.36 -34.88 -3.35
N VAL A 6 14.08 -33.85 -2.98
CA VAL A 6 13.57 -32.67 -2.30
C VAL A 6 12.57 -31.99 -3.24
N ALA A 7 11.29 -31.95 -2.86
CA ALA A 7 10.35 -31.03 -3.46
C ALA A 7 10.72 -29.64 -2.93
N ASP A 8 11.63 -28.97 -3.63
CA ASP A 8 11.84 -27.53 -3.54
C ASP A 8 10.56 -26.88 -4.07
N GLY A 9 9.56 -26.78 -3.21
CA GLY A 9 8.45 -25.87 -3.37
C GLY A 9 9.00 -24.48 -3.18
N SER A 10 9.72 -23.98 -4.19
CA SER A 10 9.95 -22.56 -4.39
C SER A 10 8.58 -21.91 -4.55
N SER A 11 7.94 -21.61 -3.41
CA SER A 11 6.99 -20.52 -3.28
C SER A 11 7.71 -19.30 -3.82
N GLY A 12 7.53 -19.06 -5.13
CA GLY A 12 7.99 -17.83 -5.74
C GLY A 12 7.52 -16.66 -4.88
N PRO A 13 8.32 -15.59 -4.73
CA PRO A 13 7.89 -14.43 -3.98
C PRO A 13 6.51 -14.00 -4.53
N PRO A 14 5.54 -13.64 -3.66
CA PRO A 14 4.26 -13.13 -4.15
C PRO A 14 4.57 -12.01 -5.13
N ALA A 15 3.98 -12.11 -6.33
CA ALA A 15 4.25 -11.25 -7.48
C ALA A 15 4.54 -9.82 -7.00
N ALA A 16 5.80 -9.43 -7.15
CA ALA A 16 6.21 -8.06 -6.96
C ALA A 16 5.39 -7.22 -7.94
N ASP A 17 4.79 -6.14 -7.42
CA ASP A 17 4.30 -5.03 -8.23
C ASP A 17 3.11 -5.37 -9.13
N GLU A 18 1.98 -5.79 -8.57
CA GLU A 18 0.72 -5.46 -9.24
C GLU A 18 0.54 -3.94 -9.07
N PRO A 19 0.62 -3.13 -10.15
CA PRO A 19 0.42 -1.70 -10.04
C PRO A 19 -0.96 -1.49 -9.43
N VAL A 20 -1.03 -0.76 -8.32
CA VAL A 20 -2.27 -0.57 -7.60
C VAL A 20 -3.31 0.02 -8.56
N ALA A 21 -4.24 -0.82 -9.01
CA ALA A 21 -5.21 -0.45 -10.02
C ALA A 21 -6.32 0.34 -9.31
N GLY A 22 -6.18 1.66 -9.28
CA GLY A 22 -7.13 2.53 -8.60
C GLY A 22 -6.65 3.96 -8.52
N PRO A 23 -7.46 4.87 -7.99
CA PRO A 23 -7.00 6.23 -7.73
C PRO A 23 -5.92 6.18 -6.64
N TRP A 24 -4.81 6.87 -6.89
CA TRP A 24 -3.67 6.96 -6.00
C TRP A 24 -3.23 8.41 -5.88
N LEU A 25 -2.58 8.74 -4.76
CA LEU A 25 -1.94 10.04 -4.56
C LEU A 25 -0.43 9.90 -4.63
N ALA A 26 0.25 10.96 -5.06
CA ALA A 26 1.69 11.05 -4.96
C ALA A 26 2.09 11.44 -3.54
N CYS A 27 3.01 10.69 -2.95
CA CYS A 27 3.59 11.03 -1.67
C CYS A 27 4.40 12.33 -1.79
N PRO A 28 4.12 13.37 -0.99
CA PRO A 28 4.78 14.67 -1.11
C PRO A 28 6.26 14.63 -0.71
N TRP A 29 6.72 13.55 -0.07
CA TRP A 29 8.09 13.44 0.43
C TRP A 29 9.02 12.64 -0.50
N CYS A 30 8.53 11.59 -1.13
CA CYS A 30 9.37 10.70 -1.96
C CYS A 30 8.82 10.47 -3.36
N SER A 31 7.70 11.11 -3.73
CA SER A 31 6.98 10.89 -4.98
C SER A 31 6.51 9.45 -5.21
N GLY A 32 6.53 8.61 -4.16
CA GLY A 32 6.01 7.24 -4.18
C GLY A 32 4.48 7.20 -4.22
N ILE A 33 3.95 6.03 -4.53
CA ILE A 33 2.50 5.79 -4.66
C ILE A 33 1.86 5.66 -3.28
N VAL A 34 0.71 6.31 -3.11
CA VAL A 34 -0.16 6.21 -1.93
C VAL A 34 -1.51 5.68 -2.40
N PRO A 35 -1.76 4.36 -2.25
CA PRO A 35 -3.00 3.74 -2.71
C PRO A 35 -4.20 4.22 -1.90
N LEU A 36 -5.24 4.73 -2.59
CA LEU A 36 -6.46 5.18 -1.92
C LEU A 36 -7.34 4.01 -1.42
N ALA A 37 -7.10 2.79 -1.90
CA ALA A 37 -7.76 1.59 -1.41
C ALA A 37 -7.40 1.27 0.06
N HIS A 38 -6.32 1.84 0.59
CA HIS A 38 -5.83 1.62 1.96
C HIS A 38 -6.01 2.85 2.87
N LEU A 39 -6.84 3.81 2.47
CA LEU A 39 -7.16 4.95 3.33
C LEU A 39 -8.01 4.46 4.50
N VAL A 40 -7.59 4.82 5.69
CA VAL A 40 -8.34 4.62 6.92
C VAL A 40 -8.71 5.99 7.50
N PRO A 41 -9.82 6.09 8.25
CA PRO A 41 -10.10 7.28 9.04
C PRO A 41 -8.90 7.61 9.93
N SER A 42 -8.49 8.87 9.94
CA SER A 42 -7.47 9.35 10.86
C SER A 42 -8.10 9.56 12.24
N ASP A 43 -7.41 9.04 13.26
CA ASP A 43 -7.78 9.25 14.67
C ASP A 43 -7.32 10.63 15.18
N GLU A 44 -6.36 11.25 14.48
CA GLU A 44 -5.74 12.53 14.86
C GLU A 44 -6.62 13.75 14.52
N GLU A 45 -7.44 13.67 13.48
CA GLU A 45 -8.32 14.76 13.04
C GLU A 45 -9.66 14.19 12.55
N LEU A 46 -10.75 14.73 13.09
CA LEU A 46 -12.10 14.29 12.77
C LEU A 46 -12.41 14.55 11.29
N GLY A 47 -12.79 13.51 10.56
CA GLY A 47 -13.10 13.59 9.13
C GLY A 47 -11.88 13.51 8.21
N ALA A 48 -10.66 13.56 8.76
CA ALA A 48 -9.46 13.30 7.99
C ALA A 48 -9.33 11.79 7.71
N TRP A 49 -8.72 11.48 6.58
CA TRP A 49 -8.40 10.13 6.17
C TRP A 49 -6.89 10.07 5.92
N GLY A 50 -6.29 8.90 6.07
CA GLY A 50 -4.87 8.75 5.81
C GLY A 50 -4.49 7.35 5.36
N ALA A 51 -3.42 7.28 4.57
CA ALA A 51 -2.78 6.03 4.16
C ALA A 51 -1.27 6.13 4.33
N VAL A 52 -0.61 4.99 4.39
CA VAL A 52 0.85 4.90 4.45
C VAL A 52 1.40 4.82 3.03
N CYS A 53 2.39 5.64 2.72
CA CYS A 53 3.14 5.54 1.48
C CYS A 53 4.00 4.27 1.51
N ASP A 54 3.88 3.43 0.50
CA ASP A 54 4.67 2.19 0.39
C ASP A 54 6.16 2.47 0.20
N GLY A 55 6.51 3.57 -0.49
CA GLY A 55 7.89 3.91 -0.80
C GLY A 55 8.73 4.43 0.37
N CYS A 56 8.15 5.22 1.29
CA CYS A 56 8.90 5.81 2.41
C CYS A 56 8.31 5.51 3.80
N GLY A 57 7.21 4.75 3.86
CA GLY A 57 6.55 4.37 5.11
C GLY A 57 5.88 5.54 5.86
N ARG A 58 5.82 6.74 5.26
CA ARG A 58 5.22 7.91 5.91
C ARG A 58 3.70 7.90 5.73
N ARG A 59 2.98 8.28 6.78
CA ARG A 59 1.54 8.51 6.73
C ARG A 59 1.26 9.81 5.97
N VAL A 60 0.38 9.73 4.98
CA VAL A 60 -0.16 10.84 4.22
C VAL A 60 -1.61 11.00 4.66
N SER A 61 -1.93 12.11 5.30
CA SER A 61 -3.29 12.48 5.68
C SER A 61 -3.87 13.45 4.66
N PHE A 62 -5.16 13.35 4.40
CA PHE A 62 -5.92 14.24 3.54
C PHE A 62 -7.31 14.46 4.14
N LEU A 63 -7.78 15.69 4.05
CA LEU A 63 -9.14 16.05 4.41
C LEU A 63 -9.96 16.08 3.12
N PRO A 64 -10.95 15.19 2.92
CA PRO A 64 -11.83 15.30 1.76
C PRO A 64 -12.56 16.65 1.81
N PRO A 65 -12.83 17.27 0.65
CA PRO A 65 -13.63 18.49 0.61
C PRO A 65 -15.01 18.22 1.20
N GLU A 66 -15.52 19.20 1.94
CA GLU A 66 -16.89 19.19 2.46
C GLU A 66 -17.88 19.09 1.28
N GLU A 67 -18.87 18.19 1.35
CA GLU A 67 -19.95 18.19 0.37
C GLU A 67 -20.72 19.53 0.47
N PRO A 68 -21.06 20.18 -0.67
CA PRO A 68 -21.70 21.50 -0.69
C PRO A 68 -23.15 21.50 -0.18
#